data_AF-A0A8C5FRX0-F1
#
_entry.id   AF-A0A8C5FRX0-F1
#
_cell.length_a   1.000
_cell.length_b   1.000
_cell.length_c   1.000
_cell.angle_alpha   90.00
_cell.angle_beta   90.00
_cell.angle_gamma   90.00
#
_symmetry.space_group_name_H-M   'P 1'
#
loop_
_entity.id
_entity.type
_entity.pdbx_description
1 polymer ?
#
loop_
_entity_poly.entity_id
_entity_poly.type
_entity_poly.pdbx_seq_one_letter_code
_entity_poly.pdbx_strand_id
1 'polypeptide(L)'
;DDTTKREGGDLEKEKSRLQSILATGKDETKPKPSRSEAQSPETMEKDGFQEVVDEIEERRQFLADMTALGQEKLYRNLINTEIAQKIRELELMDKTRSAALRDMTS
;
A
#
# COMPACT_ATOMS: atom_id res chain seq x y z
N ASP A 1 -27.86 -14.97 43.37
CA ASP A 1 -27.18 -13.68 43.28
C ASP A 1 -25.69 -13.97 43.22
N ASP A 2 -25.07 -13.82 42.05
CA ASP A 2 -23.62 -13.60 41.94
C ASP A 2 -23.37 -12.95 40.58
N THR A 3 -23.39 -11.63 40.66
CA THR A 3 -23.31 -10.68 39.56
C THR A 3 -21.83 -10.37 39.29
N THR A 4 -21.48 -10.20 38.01
CA THR A 4 -20.33 -9.41 37.52
C THR A 4 -18.91 -9.85 37.93
N LYS A 5 -18.33 -10.77 37.15
CA LYS A 5 -16.88 -10.77 36.89
C LYS A 5 -16.60 -11.31 35.50
N ARG A 6 -16.55 -10.44 34.48
CA ARG A 6 -15.82 -10.69 33.23
C ARG A 6 -15.69 -9.52 32.25
N GLU A 7 -15.97 -8.28 32.64
CA GLU A 7 -15.99 -7.13 31.71
C GLU A 7 -14.85 -6.11 31.90
N GLY A 8 -14.04 -6.22 32.97
CA GLY A 8 -12.96 -5.26 33.25
C GLY A 8 -11.76 -5.37 32.30
N GLY A 9 -11.39 -6.60 31.91
CA GLY A 9 -10.18 -6.83 31.09
C GLY A 9 -10.34 -6.52 29.60
N ASP A 10 -11.57 -6.44 29.11
CA ASP A 10 -11.86 -6.13 27.70
C ASP A 10 -11.98 -4.62 27.48
N LEU A 11 -12.63 -3.92 28.42
CA LEU A 11 -12.75 -2.46 28.42
C LEU A 11 -11.40 -1.75 28.54
N GLU A 12 -10.47 -2.29 29.34
CA GLU A 12 -9.13 -1.71 29.46
C GLU A 12 -8.30 -1.86 28.18
N LYS A 13 -8.45 -3.00 27.48
CA LYS A 13 -7.82 -3.24 26.18
C LYS A 13 -8.38 -2.32 25.10
N GLU A 14 -9.71 -2.18 25.04
CA GLU A 14 -10.35 -1.30 24.07
C GLU A 14 -10.04 0.18 24.35
N LYS A 15 -9.99 0.60 25.62
CA LYS A 15 -9.53 1.97 25.98
C LYS A 15 -8.12 2.23 25.51
N SER A 16 -7.20 1.29 25.74
CA SER A 16 -5.80 1.44 25.34
C SER A 16 -5.66 1.52 23.81
N ARG A 17 -6.41 0.67 23.08
CA ARG A 17 -6.49 0.71 21.61
C ARG A 17 -7.00 2.06 21.09
N LEU A 18 -8.10 2.56 21.64
CA LEU A 18 -8.69 3.84 21.22
C LEU A 18 -7.78 5.04 21.53
N GLN A 19 -7.07 5.02 22.66
CA GLN A 19 -6.09 6.06 22.99
C GLN A 19 -4.93 6.09 21.99
N SER A 20 -4.44 4.93 21.57
CA SER A 20 -3.37 4.85 20.57
C SER A 20 -3.81 5.36 19.18
N ILE A 21 -5.07 5.11 18.81
CA ILE A 21 -5.67 5.64 17.57
C ILE A 21 -5.84 7.16 17.66
N LEU A 22 -6.32 7.69 18.78
CA LEU A 22 -6.53 9.14 18.93
C LEU A 22 -5.21 9.92 19.02
N ALA A 23 -4.20 9.36 19.68
CA ALA A 23 -2.92 10.03 19.88
C ALA A 23 -1.98 9.93 18.66
N THR A 24 -2.02 8.81 17.92
CA THR A 24 -1.03 8.52 16.87
C THR A 24 -1.67 8.16 15.52
N GLY A 25 -3.00 8.00 15.45
CA GLY A 25 -3.72 7.65 14.22
C GLY A 25 -3.54 6.19 13.77
N LYS A 26 -2.89 5.34 14.58
CA LYS A 26 -2.54 3.95 14.23
C LYS A 26 -3.23 2.96 15.17
N ASP A 27 -4.01 2.07 14.56
CA ASP A 27 -4.64 0.91 15.19
C ASP A 27 -3.64 -0.25 15.31
N GLU A 28 -3.42 -0.75 16.54
CA GLU A 28 -2.44 -1.82 16.81
C GLU A 28 -2.96 -3.25 16.57
N THR A 29 -4.18 -3.42 16.05
CA THR A 29 -4.73 -4.75 15.68
C THR A 29 -4.45 -5.14 14.24
N LYS A 30 -3.93 -4.21 13.43
CA LYS A 30 -3.28 -4.56 12.17
C LYS A 30 -1.81 -4.85 12.45
N PRO A 31 -1.23 -5.96 11.93
CA PRO A 31 0.20 -6.15 12.01
C PRO A 31 0.85 -4.91 11.40
N LYS A 32 1.55 -4.17 12.25
CA LYS A 32 2.44 -3.11 11.81
C LYS A 32 3.35 -3.76 10.77
N PRO A 33 3.57 -3.19 9.57
CA PRO A 33 4.75 -3.55 8.83
C PRO A 33 5.92 -3.03 9.67
N SER A 34 6.38 -3.85 10.60
CA SER A 34 7.67 -3.70 11.25
C SER A 34 8.70 -3.96 10.17
N ARG A 35 8.92 -3.02 9.26
CA ARG A 35 10.11 -3.06 8.41
C ARG A 35 11.25 -2.37 9.15
N SER A 36 11.59 -2.97 10.29
CA SER A 36 12.91 -2.87 10.90
C SER A 36 13.66 -4.15 10.53
N GLU A 37 13.77 -4.40 9.24
CA GLU A 37 14.69 -5.40 8.72
C GLU A 37 15.59 -4.65 7.77
N ALA A 38 16.90 -4.77 7.99
CA ALA A 38 17.92 -4.31 7.08
C ALA A 38 17.65 -4.96 5.72
N GLN A 39 16.95 -4.24 4.87
CA GLN A 39 16.53 -4.74 3.59
C GLN A 39 17.74 -4.77 2.69
N SER A 40 18.15 -5.97 2.32
CA SER A 40 19.03 -6.16 1.18
C SER A 40 18.43 -5.38 0.01
N PRO A 41 19.24 -4.67 -0.81
CA PRO A 41 18.74 -3.82 -1.89
C PRO A 41 17.74 -4.56 -2.81
N GLU A 42 17.92 -5.87 -3.03
CA GLU A 42 16.98 -6.71 -3.78
C GLU A 42 15.55 -6.81 -3.20
N THR A 43 15.39 -6.72 -1.88
CA THR A 43 14.07 -6.80 -1.23
C THR A 43 13.34 -5.46 -1.22
N MET A 44 14.08 -4.36 -1.26
CA MET A 44 13.54 -3.01 -1.32
C MET A 44 13.06 -2.70 -2.75
N GLU A 45 13.79 -3.15 -3.77
CA GLU A 45 13.37 -2.97 -5.17
C GLU A 45 12.13 -3.79 -5.54
N LYS A 46 12.02 -5.05 -5.08
CA LYS A 46 10.79 -5.85 -5.28
C LYS A 46 9.54 -5.18 -4.72
N ASP A 47 9.69 -4.46 -3.62
CA ASP A 47 8.61 -3.69 -2.99
C ASP A 47 8.14 -2.54 -3.89
N GLY A 48 9.09 -1.81 -4.50
CA GLY A 48 8.78 -0.71 -5.40
C GLY A 48 8.07 -1.14 -6.68
N PHE A 49 8.44 -2.29 -7.27
CA PHE A 49 7.71 -2.81 -8.44
C PHE A 49 6.25 -3.11 -8.11
N GLN A 50 6.02 -3.76 -6.97
CA GLN A 50 4.67 -4.11 -6.54
C GLN A 50 3.86 -2.84 -6.25
N GLU A 51 4.46 -1.84 -5.59
CA GLU A 51 3.83 -0.54 -5.35
C GLU A 51 3.37 0.13 -6.65
N VAL A 52 4.22 0.19 -7.68
CA VAL A 52 3.88 0.79 -8.97
C VAL A 52 2.77 0.01 -9.69
N VAL A 53 2.76 -1.32 -9.58
CA VAL A 53 1.68 -2.15 -10.13
C VAL A 53 0.36 -1.88 -9.40
N ASP A 54 0.39 -1.83 -8.07
CA ASP A 54 -0.79 -1.55 -7.24
C ASP A 54 -1.35 -0.17 -7.57
N GLU A 55 -0.51 0.86 -7.71
CA GLU A 55 -0.93 2.20 -8.13
C GLU A 55 -1.60 2.20 -9.50
N ILE A 56 -1.08 1.45 -10.48
CA ILE A 56 -1.70 1.32 -11.81
C ILE A 56 -3.10 0.70 -11.67
N GLU A 57 -3.25 -0.34 -10.87
CA GLU A 57 -4.55 -0.98 -10.62
C GLU A 57 -5.53 -0.02 -9.94
N GLU A 58 -5.09 0.73 -8.93
CA GLU A 58 -5.90 1.76 -8.27
C GLU A 58 -6.38 2.83 -9.25
N ARG A 59 -5.51 3.30 -10.16
CA ARG A 59 -5.90 4.28 -11.19
C ARG A 59 -6.90 3.71 -12.18
N ARG A 60 -6.73 2.44 -12.58
CA ARG A 60 -7.69 1.74 -13.45
C ARG A 60 -9.05 1.59 -12.76
N GLN A 61 -9.06 1.22 -11.48
CA GLN A 61 -10.29 1.08 -10.69
C GLN A 61 -10.98 2.42 -10.51
N PHE A 62 -10.24 3.47 -10.18
CA PHE A 62 -10.78 4.83 -10.11
C PHE A 62 -11.46 5.24 -11.42
N LEU A 63 -10.84 4.98 -12.57
CA LEU A 63 -11.46 5.28 -13.85
C LEU A 63 -12.75 4.47 -14.08
N ALA A 64 -12.77 3.19 -13.70
CA ALA A 64 -13.96 2.36 -13.77
C ALA A 64 -15.10 2.91 -12.90
N ASP A 65 -14.78 3.35 -11.68
CA ASP A 65 -15.74 3.96 -10.76
C ASP A 65 -16.29 5.28 -11.34
N MET A 66 -15.42 6.13 -11.90
CA MET A 66 -15.84 7.36 -12.57
C MET A 66 -16.66 7.10 -13.84
N THR A 67 -16.37 6.04 -14.58
CA THR A 67 -17.20 5.59 -15.71
C THR A 67 -18.58 5.15 -15.24
N ALA A 68 -18.67 4.39 -14.14
CA ALA A 68 -19.95 3.99 -13.56
C ALA A 68 -20.80 5.20 -13.10
N LEU A 69 -20.14 6.29 -12.68
CA LEU A 69 -20.78 7.57 -12.35
C LEU A 69 -21.06 8.47 -13.57
N GLY A 70 -20.70 8.04 -14.79
CA GLY A 70 -20.86 8.83 -16.03
C GLY A 70 -19.88 10.00 -16.17
N GLN A 71 -18.85 10.07 -15.32
CA GLN A 71 -17.84 11.14 -15.26
C GLN A 71 -16.55 10.79 -16.02
N GLU A 72 -16.51 9.68 -16.76
CA GLU A 72 -15.33 9.22 -17.51
C GLU A 72 -14.65 10.33 -18.33
N LYS A 73 -15.44 11.15 -19.03
CA LYS A 73 -14.92 12.18 -19.95
C LYS A 73 -14.04 13.21 -19.25
N LEU A 74 -14.23 13.43 -17.95
CA LEU A 74 -13.43 14.36 -17.14
C LEU A 74 -12.08 13.76 -16.75
N TYR A 75 -12.06 12.46 -16.43
CA TYR A 75 -10.91 11.81 -15.80
C TYR A 75 -10.09 10.93 -16.75
N ARG A 76 -10.69 10.44 -17.84
CA ARG A 76 -10.07 9.48 -18.76
C ARG A 76 -8.70 9.92 -19.25
N ASN A 77 -8.54 11.16 -19.71
CA ASN A 77 -7.27 11.61 -20.27
C ASN A 77 -6.19 11.78 -19.19
N LEU A 78 -6.57 12.32 -18.04
CA LEU A 78 -5.67 12.49 -16.89
C LEU A 78 -5.17 11.11 -16.40
N ILE A 79 -6.11 10.22 -16.09
CA ILE A 79 -5.80 8.90 -15.53
C ILE A 79 -5.00 8.05 -16.52
N ASN A 80 -5.33 8.06 -17.82
CA ASN A 80 -4.50 7.37 -18.80
C ASN A 80 -3.08 7.92 -18.90
N THR A 81 -2.89 9.22 -18.69
CA THR A 81 -1.56 9.84 -18.69
C THR A 81 -0.76 9.36 -17.48
N GLU A 82 -1.40 9.28 -16.31
CA GLU A 82 -0.76 8.78 -15.08
C GLU A 82 -0.44 7.28 -15.16
N ILE A 83 -1.36 6.47 -15.70
CA ILE A 83 -1.09 5.05 -15.99
C ILE A 83 0.10 4.92 -16.93
N ALA A 84 0.17 5.72 -18.00
CA ALA A 84 1.29 5.69 -18.94
C ALA A 84 2.62 6.13 -18.29
N GLN A 85 2.59 7.06 -17.32
CA GLN A 85 3.76 7.43 -16.54
C GLN A 85 4.24 6.28 -15.67
N LYS A 86 3.32 5.62 -14.95
CA LYS A 86 3.64 4.49 -14.07
C LYS A 86 4.14 3.26 -14.83
N ILE A 87 3.60 2.98 -16.02
CA ILE A 87 4.14 1.93 -16.89
C ILE A 87 5.60 2.22 -17.28
N ARG A 88 5.93 3.47 -17.63
CA ARG A 88 7.32 3.84 -17.97
C ARG A 88 8.27 3.72 -16.77
N GLU A 89 7.79 4.06 -15.58
CA GLU A 89 8.54 3.87 -14.33
C GLU A 89 8.86 2.38 -14.12
N LEU A 90 7.84 1.52 -14.26
CA LEU A 90 7.99 0.07 -14.17
C LEU A 90 9.00 -0.49 -15.19
N GLU A 91 8.92 -0.05 -16.45
CA GLU A 91 9.86 -0.45 -17.50
C GLU A 91 11.31 0.00 -17.22
N LEU A 92 11.50 1.18 -16.62
CA LEU A 92 12.82 1.69 -16.27
C LEU A 92 13.45 0.88 -15.14
N MET A 93 12.64 0.53 -14.13
CA MET A 93 13.08 -0.35 -13.04
C MET A 93 13.49 -1.72 -13.61
N ASP A 94 12.71 -2.29 -14.53
CA ASP A 94 12.99 -3.60 -15.14
C ASP A 94 14.28 -3.59 -15.97
N LYS A 95 14.50 -2.53 -16.76
CA LYS A 95 15.73 -2.33 -17.53
C LYS A 95 16.95 -2.19 -16.63
N THR A 96 16.83 -1.42 -15.54
CA THR A 96 17.92 -1.23 -14.57
C THR A 96 18.32 -2.55 -13.93
N ARG A 97 17.33 -3.35 -13.51
CA ARG A 97 17.56 -4.69 -12.95
C ARG A 97 18.20 -5.64 -13.95
N SER A 98 17.69 -5.65 -15.18
CA SER A 98 18.22 -6.50 -16.25
C SER A 98 19.67 -6.15 -16.60
N ALA A 99 20.03 -4.86 -16.58
CA ALA A 99 21.40 -4.41 -16.77
C ALA A 99 22.30 -4.85 -15.60
N ALA A 100 21.86 -4.62 -14.36
CA ALA A 100 22.62 -5.00 -13.16
C ALA A 100 22.90 -6.52 -13.09
N LEU A 101 21.91 -7.36 -13.45
CA LEU A 101 22.07 -8.81 -13.50
C LEU A 101 23.08 -9.26 -14.58
N ARG A 102 23.12 -8.58 -15.72
CA ARG A 102 24.08 -8.87 -16.80
C ARG A 102 25.50 -8.53 -16.37
N ASP A 103 25.69 -7.38 -15.73
CA ASP A 103 27.00 -6.94 -15.23
C ASP A 103 27.52 -7.84 -14.10
N MET A 104 26.64 -8.41 -13.26
CA MET A 104 27.02 -9.33 -12.19
C MET A 104 27.37 -10.74 -12.67
N THR A 105 26.94 -11.11 -13.89
CA THR A 105 27.17 -12.45 -14.48
C THR A 105 28.33 -12.47 -15.49
N SER A 106 28.91 -11.30 -15.81
CA SER A 106 30.01 -11.14 -16.77
C SER A 106 31.38 -11.03 -16.12
#